data_AF-A0A946ARB8-F1
#
_entry.id   AF-A0A946ARB8-F1
#
_cell.length_a   1.000
_cell.length_b   1.000
_cell.length_c   1.000
_cell.angle_alpha   90.00
_cell.angle_beta   90.00
_cell.angle_gamma   90.00
#
_symmetry.space_group_name_H-M   'P 1'
#
loop_
_entity.id
_entity.type
_entity.pdbx_description
1 polymer ?
#
loop_
_entity_poly.entity_id
_entity_poly.type
_entity_poly.pdbx_seq_one_letter_code
_entity_poly.pdbx_strand_id
1 'polypeptide(L)'
;MTKPNEAILSDAGILFDKITNAHLMHQHVEATASDGCDLHRLWQAANGQADDTVLHAISLNLTARRQFKAILSQKASAYQPQQAAASSDSNIRNGADFDVRITPSSSQDGLVYVQLIFHQQASEQDTDKQMLISHCHGIFRQKPLTAVQDQRIQILLHHDDPMLKDLKDPETELYIK
;
A
#
# COMPACT_ATOMS: atom_id res chain seq x y z
N MET A 1 51.25 -43.72 26.15
CA MET A 1 50.72 -42.52 26.84
C MET A 1 49.53 -42.03 26.05
N THR A 2 48.35 -42.23 26.61
CA THR A 2 47.04 -41.77 26.13
C THR A 2 46.80 -40.32 26.54
N LYS A 3 46.40 -39.46 25.60
CA LYS A 3 45.30 -38.50 25.77
C LYS A 3 44.88 -37.89 24.41
N PRO A 4 43.59 -37.51 24.25
CA PRO A 4 42.90 -37.34 22.97
C PRO A 4 42.63 -35.87 22.62
N ASN A 5 42.15 -35.59 21.40
CA ASN A 5 41.14 -34.56 21.09
C ASN A 5 40.82 -34.64 19.59
N GLU A 6 39.67 -35.21 19.22
CA GLU A 6 38.36 -34.54 19.13
C GLU A 6 38.19 -33.74 17.83
N ALA A 7 37.48 -34.41 16.91
CA ALA A 7 36.41 -33.85 16.08
C ALA A 7 36.63 -32.47 15.43
N ILE A 8 37.19 -32.50 14.22
CA ILE A 8 36.90 -31.48 13.20
C ILE A 8 35.53 -31.79 12.60
N LEU A 9 34.46 -31.49 13.33
CA LEU A 9 33.08 -31.50 12.81
C LEU A 9 32.19 -30.64 13.72
N SER A 10 32.30 -29.31 13.65
CA SER A 10 31.21 -28.42 14.07
C SER A 10 31.46 -26.98 13.60
N ASP A 11 31.26 -26.74 12.30
CA ASP A 11 31.24 -25.35 11.77
C ASP A 11 29.99 -25.06 10.90
N ALA A 12 28.95 -25.90 11.06
CA ALA A 12 27.65 -25.70 10.40
C ALA A 12 26.47 -25.68 11.40
N GLY A 13 26.75 -25.73 12.71
CA GLY A 13 25.74 -25.82 13.77
C GLY A 13 25.50 -24.54 14.57
N ILE A 14 26.30 -23.48 14.38
CA ILE A 14 26.23 -22.25 15.19
C ILE A 14 25.84 -21.03 14.34
N LEU A 15 24.93 -21.23 13.36
CA LEU A 15 24.32 -20.13 12.62
C LEU A 15 22.83 -19.92 12.93
N PHE A 16 22.21 -20.78 13.75
CA PHE A 16 20.76 -20.76 13.97
C PHE A 16 20.31 -20.48 15.41
N ASP A 17 21.21 -20.06 16.30
CA ASP A 17 20.85 -19.82 17.72
C ASP A 17 21.13 -18.37 18.19
N LYS A 18 20.90 -17.40 17.31
CA LYS A 18 20.88 -15.97 17.64
C LYS A 18 19.65 -15.24 17.09
N ILE A 19 18.47 -15.89 17.09
CA ILE A 19 17.19 -15.26 16.69
C ILE A 19 16.14 -15.31 17.82
N THR A 20 16.58 -15.30 19.07
CA THR A 20 15.65 -15.22 20.22
C THR A 20 16.23 -14.37 21.34
N ASN A 21 16.63 -13.14 21.00
CA ASN A 21 16.86 -12.11 22.00
C ASN A 21 15.95 -10.92 21.71
N ALA A 22 14.80 -10.89 22.39
CA ALA A 22 13.88 -9.74 22.43
C ALA A 22 14.59 -8.43 22.84
N HIS A 23 15.79 -8.52 23.44
CA HIS A 23 16.63 -7.37 23.78
C HIS A 23 17.33 -6.72 22.57
N LEU A 24 17.67 -7.50 21.52
CA LEU A 24 18.28 -6.97 20.28
C LEU A 24 17.26 -6.28 19.34
N MET A 25 15.97 -6.56 19.55
CA MET A 25 14.87 -5.84 18.89
C MET A 25 14.62 -4.46 19.52
N HIS A 26 15.00 -4.23 20.79
CA HIS A 26 14.83 -2.94 21.45
C HIS A 26 15.97 -1.95 21.18
N GLN A 27 17.20 -2.43 20.94
CA GLN A 27 18.36 -1.53 20.73
C GLN A 27 18.58 -1.06 19.28
N HIS A 28 17.89 -1.66 18.30
CA HIS A 28 17.83 -1.09 16.94
C HIS A 28 16.73 -0.03 16.77
N VAL A 29 15.96 0.27 17.82
CA VAL A 29 14.91 1.31 17.79
C VAL A 29 15.45 2.70 18.16
N GLU A 30 16.68 2.82 18.69
CA GLU A 30 17.22 4.10 19.19
C GLU A 30 18.38 4.72 18.38
N ALA A 31 18.60 4.29 17.13
CA ALA A 31 19.68 4.84 16.31
C ALA A 31 19.27 5.26 14.89
N THR A 32 18.15 5.98 14.73
CA THR A 32 17.94 6.93 13.62
C THR A 32 16.92 8.02 13.99
N ALA A 33 17.25 8.89 14.95
CA ALA A 33 16.58 10.19 15.04
C ALA A 33 17.14 11.13 13.97
N SER A 34 16.76 10.95 12.69
CA SER A 34 17.13 11.88 11.60
C SER A 34 16.40 11.59 10.27
N ASP A 35 15.11 11.23 10.27
CA ASP A 35 14.22 11.44 9.10
C ASP A 35 12.76 10.97 9.33
N GLY A 36 11.98 11.81 10.03
CA GLY A 36 10.54 12.05 9.79
C GLY A 36 9.46 10.98 10.08
N CYS A 37 9.63 9.70 9.78
CA CYS A 37 8.54 8.71 9.89
C CYS A 37 9.01 7.36 10.45
N ASP A 38 8.70 7.12 11.73
CA ASP A 38 8.89 5.81 12.37
C ASP A 38 8.00 4.72 11.72
N LEU A 39 8.46 3.47 11.73
CA LEU A 39 7.79 2.31 11.17
C LEU A 39 6.37 2.13 11.73
N HIS A 40 6.16 2.41 13.02
CA HIS A 40 4.82 2.37 13.61
C HIS A 40 3.87 3.35 12.93
N ARG A 41 4.32 4.57 12.60
CA ARG A 41 3.50 5.55 11.87
C ARG A 41 3.19 5.09 10.45
N LEU A 42 4.17 4.49 9.75
CA LEU A 42 3.93 3.91 8.43
C LEU A 42 2.90 2.78 8.48
N TRP A 43 2.96 1.94 9.52
CA TRP A 43 2.01 0.86 9.72
C TRP A 43 0.60 1.37 10.00
N GLN A 44 0.46 2.41 10.83
CA GLN A 44 -0.84 3.06 11.06
C GLN A 44 -1.40 3.72 9.80
N ALA A 45 -0.53 4.39 9.02
CA ALA A 45 -0.92 4.94 7.72
C ALA A 45 -1.44 3.85 6.76
N ALA A 46 -0.82 2.66 6.79
CA ALA A 46 -1.24 1.52 5.98
C ALA A 46 -2.55 0.89 6.46
N ASN A 47 -3.01 1.20 7.67
CA ASN A 47 -4.33 0.82 8.19
C ASN A 47 -5.39 1.93 8.00
N GLY A 48 -5.12 2.94 7.18
CA GLY A 48 -6.06 4.03 6.95
C GLY A 48 -6.18 5.02 8.11
N GLN A 49 -5.21 5.02 9.03
CA GLN A 49 -5.18 5.94 10.18
C GLN A 49 -4.27 7.15 9.96
N ALA A 50 -3.89 7.44 8.71
CA ALA A 50 -3.12 8.62 8.36
C ALA A 50 -4.03 9.77 7.91
N ASP A 51 -3.63 10.98 8.30
CA ASP A 51 -4.14 12.20 7.69
C ASP A 51 -3.24 12.62 6.51
N ASP A 52 -3.66 13.68 5.81
CA ASP A 52 -2.92 14.24 4.68
C ASP A 52 -1.51 14.71 5.08
N THR A 53 -1.30 15.14 6.33
CA THR A 53 0.00 15.60 6.83
C THR A 53 0.99 14.44 6.91
N VAL A 54 0.54 13.29 7.43
CA VAL A 54 1.36 12.07 7.50
C VAL A 54 1.71 11.56 6.10
N LEU A 55 0.73 11.50 5.20
CA LEU A 55 0.98 11.07 3.81
C LEU A 55 1.93 12.01 3.07
N HIS A 56 1.81 13.31 3.32
CA HIS A 56 2.73 14.30 2.78
C HIS A 56 4.16 14.11 3.32
N ALA A 57 4.33 13.90 4.63
CA ALA A 57 5.63 13.63 5.23
C ALA A 57 6.28 12.36 4.67
N ILE A 58 5.49 11.29 4.49
CA ILE A 58 5.95 10.06 3.83
C ILE A 58 6.40 10.37 2.41
N SER A 59 5.62 11.14 1.64
CA SER A 59 5.91 11.49 0.24
C SER A 59 7.22 12.27 0.06
N LEU A 60 7.61 13.10 1.05
CA LEU A 60 8.85 13.87 1.01
C LEU A 60 10.11 13.04 1.32
N ASN A 61 9.97 11.88 1.99
CA ASN A 61 11.10 11.08 2.42
C ASN A 61 11.27 9.80 1.60
N LEU A 62 12.39 9.66 0.87
CA LEU A 62 12.63 8.50 0.00
C LEU A 62 12.61 7.16 0.75
N THR A 63 13.20 7.10 1.94
CA THR A 63 13.24 5.88 2.76
C THR A 63 11.83 5.51 3.24
N ALA A 64 11.09 6.49 3.75
CA ALA A 64 9.70 6.30 4.19
C ALA A 64 8.81 5.82 3.04
N ARG A 65 8.94 6.41 1.84
CA ARG A 65 8.19 5.96 0.65
C ARG A 65 8.43 4.48 0.33
N ARG A 66 9.70 4.06 0.33
CA ARG A 66 10.07 2.66 0.03
C ARG A 66 9.51 1.71 1.09
N GLN A 67 9.65 2.05 2.36
CA GLN A 67 9.13 1.25 3.47
C GLN A 67 7.61 1.18 3.43
N PHE A 68 6.93 2.30 3.21
CA PHE A 68 5.48 2.37 3.11
C PHE A 68 4.95 1.52 1.96
N LYS A 69 5.56 1.65 0.76
CA LYS A 69 5.22 0.81 -0.39
C LYS A 69 5.41 -0.69 -0.11
N ALA A 70 6.48 -1.07 0.61
CA ALA A 70 6.70 -2.46 1.00
C ALA A 70 5.60 -2.97 1.94
N ILE A 71 5.16 -2.17 2.90
CA ILE A 71 4.03 -2.50 3.79
C ILE A 71 2.73 -2.65 2.99
N LEU A 72 2.44 -1.71 2.08
CA LEU A 72 1.24 -1.76 1.24
C LEU A 72 1.21 -3.01 0.38
N SER A 73 2.33 -3.37 -0.25
CA SER A 73 2.42 -4.55 -1.12
C SER A 73 2.17 -5.86 -0.38
N GLN A 74 2.41 -5.91 0.94
CA GLN A 74 2.14 -7.09 1.77
C GLN A 74 0.72 -7.13 2.33
N LYS A 75 0.08 -5.96 2.51
CA LYS A 75 -1.21 -5.83 3.21
C LYS A 75 -2.40 -5.59 2.30
N ALA A 76 -2.17 -5.15 1.07
CA ALA A 76 -3.23 -4.85 0.13
C ALA A 76 -4.04 -6.11 -0.18
N SER A 77 -5.36 -6.01 -0.13
CA SER A 77 -6.30 -7.05 -0.54
C SER A 77 -6.43 -7.11 -2.07
N ALA A 78 -6.18 -5.99 -2.74
CA ALA A 78 -6.08 -5.93 -4.19
C ALA A 78 -5.05 -4.86 -4.62
N TYR A 79 -4.36 -5.11 -5.71
CA TYR A 79 -3.29 -4.24 -6.21
C TYR A 79 -3.38 -4.08 -7.73
N GLN A 80 -3.16 -2.86 -8.19
CA GLN A 80 -2.98 -2.55 -9.60
C GLN A 80 -1.63 -1.84 -9.80
N PRO A 81 -0.66 -2.48 -10.47
CA PRO A 81 0.65 -1.88 -10.74
C PRO A 81 0.55 -0.76 -11.76
N GLN A 82 1.65 -0.01 -11.90
CA GLN A 82 1.85 0.90 -13.03
C GLN A 82 1.68 0.16 -14.35
N GLN A 83 1.05 0.81 -15.32
CA GLN A 83 0.75 0.23 -16.62
C GLN A 83 1.45 1.05 -17.69
N ALA A 84 2.04 0.38 -18.68
CA ALA A 84 2.49 1.07 -19.87
C ALA A 84 1.27 1.74 -20.52
N ALA A 85 1.39 3.03 -20.85
CA ALA A 85 0.31 3.79 -21.46
C ALA A 85 -0.17 3.13 -22.76
N ALA A 86 -1.29 2.41 -22.68
CA ALA A 86 -2.02 1.91 -23.83
C ALA A 86 -3.15 2.90 -24.13
N SER A 87 -2.98 3.67 -25.20
CA SER A 87 -3.94 4.69 -25.64
C SER A 87 -5.27 4.04 -26.05
N SER A 88 -6.37 4.42 -25.39
CA SER A 88 -7.64 4.73 -26.07
C SER A 88 -8.72 5.33 -25.16
N ASP A 89 -8.70 5.12 -23.84
CA ASP A 89 -9.70 5.74 -22.95
C ASP A 89 -9.16 5.96 -21.52
N SER A 90 -8.89 7.21 -21.14
CA SER A 90 -8.43 7.55 -19.78
C SER A 90 -9.46 7.27 -18.69
N ASN A 91 -10.71 6.99 -19.07
CA ASN A 91 -11.79 6.74 -18.12
C ASN A 91 -11.93 5.27 -17.73
N ILE A 92 -11.20 4.37 -18.39
CA ILE A 92 -11.22 2.95 -18.09
C ILE A 92 -9.78 2.48 -17.90
N ARG A 93 -9.53 1.83 -16.77
CA ARG A 93 -8.23 1.24 -16.47
C ARG A 93 -8.42 -0.20 -16.03
N ASN A 94 -8.09 -1.13 -16.91
CA ASN A 94 -8.27 -2.55 -16.62
C ASN A 94 -7.11 -3.07 -15.77
N GLY A 95 -7.37 -3.82 -14.72
CA GLY A 95 -6.34 -4.36 -13.82
C GLY A 95 -6.40 -5.89 -13.71
N ALA A 96 -5.43 -6.48 -13.02
CA ALA A 96 -5.46 -7.92 -12.75
C ALA A 96 -6.53 -8.25 -11.69
N ASP A 97 -6.51 -7.53 -10.57
CA ASP A 97 -7.41 -7.77 -9.44
C ASP A 97 -8.75 -7.04 -9.56
N PHE A 98 -8.75 -5.84 -10.15
CA PHE A 98 -9.93 -5.01 -10.35
C PHE A 98 -9.77 -4.04 -11.53
N ASP A 99 -10.88 -3.59 -12.07
CA ASP A 99 -10.96 -2.50 -13.04
C ASP A 99 -11.37 -1.18 -12.38
N VAL A 100 -10.88 -0.07 -12.92
CA VAL A 100 -11.35 1.29 -12.59
C VAL A 100 -12.18 1.83 -13.76
N ARG A 101 -13.40 2.29 -13.47
CA ARG A 101 -14.24 3.01 -14.43
C ARG A 101 -14.62 4.38 -13.90
N ILE A 102 -14.49 5.39 -14.75
CA ILE A 102 -14.70 6.79 -14.41
C ILE A 102 -15.80 7.34 -15.32
N THR A 103 -16.91 7.76 -14.73
CA THR A 103 -18.06 8.29 -15.47
C THR A 103 -18.35 9.70 -14.98
N PRO A 104 -18.07 10.74 -15.78
CA PRO A 104 -18.50 12.09 -15.46
C PRO A 104 -20.03 12.16 -15.31
N SER A 105 -20.51 12.93 -14.34
CA SER A 105 -21.93 13.14 -14.15
C SER A 105 -22.53 13.97 -15.30
N SER A 106 -23.71 13.58 -15.78
CA SER A 106 -24.42 14.29 -16.86
C SER A 106 -25.16 15.54 -16.38
N SER A 107 -25.30 15.75 -15.06
CA SER A 107 -26.03 16.88 -14.46
C SER A 107 -25.25 18.19 -14.40
N GLN A 108 -24.01 18.24 -14.90
CA GLN A 108 -23.11 19.42 -14.83
C GLN A 108 -22.89 19.93 -13.40
N ASP A 109 -22.96 19.06 -12.41
CA ASP A 109 -22.72 19.34 -10.99
C ASP A 109 -21.25 19.24 -10.59
N GLY A 110 -20.35 18.99 -11.55
CA GLY A 110 -18.93 18.79 -11.30
C GLY A 110 -18.61 17.46 -10.61
N LEU A 111 -19.57 16.54 -10.52
CA LEU A 111 -19.37 15.23 -9.91
C LEU A 111 -18.89 14.19 -10.93
N VAL A 112 -18.12 13.23 -10.43
CA VAL A 112 -17.58 12.12 -11.19
C VAL A 112 -17.77 10.84 -10.40
N TYR A 113 -18.42 9.86 -11.02
CA TYR A 113 -18.60 8.54 -10.46
C TYR A 113 -17.38 7.69 -10.77
N VAL A 114 -16.73 7.17 -9.73
CA VAL A 114 -15.65 6.20 -9.86
C VAL A 114 -16.16 4.85 -9.39
N GLN A 115 -15.98 3.82 -10.20
CA GLN A 115 -16.31 2.45 -9.87
C GLN A 115 -15.03 1.61 -9.84
N LEU A 116 -14.84 0.89 -8.74
CA LEU A 116 -13.84 -0.16 -8.61
C LEU A 116 -14.58 -1.49 -8.77
N ILE A 117 -14.24 -2.29 -9.78
CA ILE A 117 -14.93 -3.54 -10.12
C ILE A 117 -13.95 -4.69 -9.91
N PHE A 118 -14.14 -5.48 -8.87
CA PHE A 118 -13.27 -6.59 -8.49
C PHE A 118 -13.57 -7.83 -9.33
N HIS A 119 -12.52 -8.56 -9.73
CA HIS A 119 -12.65 -9.78 -10.53
C HIS A 119 -12.87 -11.04 -9.70
N GLN A 120 -12.55 -10.96 -8.41
CA GLN A 120 -12.82 -12.02 -7.44
C GLN A 120 -13.85 -11.51 -6.44
N GLN A 121 -14.71 -12.41 -5.97
CA GLN A 121 -15.61 -12.10 -4.87
C GLN A 121 -14.78 -11.74 -3.64
N ALA A 122 -14.87 -10.49 -3.23
CA ALA A 122 -14.43 -10.07 -1.91
C ALA A 122 -15.19 -10.92 -0.88
N SER A 123 -14.46 -11.56 0.03
CA SER A 123 -15.07 -12.28 1.15
C SER A 123 -15.90 -11.27 1.94
N GLU A 124 -17.20 -11.53 2.12
CA GLU A 124 -18.14 -10.67 2.86
C GLU A 124 -17.74 -10.43 4.34
N GLN A 125 -16.67 -11.09 4.81
CA GLN A 125 -16.17 -11.03 6.17
C GLN A 125 -15.19 -9.88 6.43
N ASP A 126 -14.82 -9.09 5.43
CA ASP A 126 -13.91 -7.96 5.62
C ASP A 126 -14.69 -6.72 6.09
N THR A 127 -14.98 -6.67 7.39
CA THR A 127 -15.68 -5.56 8.06
C THR A 127 -14.78 -4.35 8.36
N ASP A 128 -13.49 -4.44 8.02
CA ASP A 128 -12.55 -3.34 8.22
C ASP A 128 -12.81 -2.21 7.22
N LYS A 129 -12.51 -0.97 7.64
CA LYS A 129 -12.64 0.20 6.77
C LYS A 129 -11.71 0.05 5.57
N GLN A 130 -12.30 -0.18 4.41
CA GLN A 130 -11.51 -0.28 3.20
C GLN A 130 -10.97 1.08 2.77
N MET A 131 -9.75 1.09 2.26
CA MET A 131 -9.06 2.31 1.82
C MET A 131 -8.49 2.11 0.43
N LEU A 132 -8.75 3.08 -0.45
CA LEU A 132 -8.02 3.23 -1.70
C LEU A 132 -6.81 4.11 -1.46
N ILE A 133 -5.65 3.62 -1.86
CA ILE A 133 -4.39 4.35 -1.76
C ILE A 133 -3.81 4.47 -3.18
N SER A 134 -3.58 5.70 -3.63
CA SER A 134 -2.85 5.98 -4.86
C SER A 134 -1.41 6.34 -4.56
N HIS A 135 -0.50 5.90 -5.42
CA HIS A 135 0.89 6.32 -5.42
C HIS A 135 1.33 6.70 -6.82
N CYS A 136 1.59 7.99 -7.03
CA CYS A 136 2.03 8.51 -8.33
C CYS A 136 3.10 9.58 -8.14
N HIS A 137 4.19 9.51 -8.91
CA HIS A 137 5.31 10.45 -8.84
C HIS A 137 5.84 10.72 -7.41
N GLY A 138 5.79 9.71 -6.53
CA GLY A 138 6.25 9.82 -5.15
C GLY A 138 5.26 10.45 -4.17
N ILE A 139 4.04 10.75 -4.60
CA ILE A 139 2.97 11.30 -3.78
C ILE A 139 2.00 10.19 -3.44
N PHE A 140 1.64 10.08 -2.15
CA PHE A 140 0.58 9.19 -1.68
C PHE A 140 -0.70 9.98 -1.42
N ARG A 141 -1.84 9.42 -1.80
CA ARG A 141 -3.17 9.89 -1.38
C ARG A 141 -4.01 8.72 -0.93
N GLN A 142 -4.96 8.98 -0.05
CA GLN A 142 -5.85 7.98 0.48
C GLN A 142 -7.31 8.45 0.38
N LYS A 143 -8.21 7.53 0.10
CA LYS A 143 -9.65 7.77 0.12
C LYS A 143 -10.35 6.60 0.83
N PRO A 144 -11.20 6.87 1.83
CA PRO A 144 -12.01 5.83 2.42
C PRO A 144 -13.00 5.29 1.38
N LEU A 145 -13.14 3.98 1.37
CA LEU A 145 -14.06 3.26 0.52
C LEU A 145 -15.32 2.89 1.30
N THR A 146 -16.42 2.84 0.58
CA THR A 146 -17.66 2.24 1.07
C THR A 146 -17.57 0.71 0.96
N ALA A 147 -18.51 0.01 1.60
CA ALA A 147 -18.55 -1.45 1.53
C ALA A 147 -18.73 -1.94 0.08
N VAL A 148 -18.10 -3.07 -0.24
CA VAL A 148 -18.28 -3.76 -1.53
C VAL A 148 -19.72 -4.25 -1.64
N GLN A 149 -20.35 -3.97 -2.77
CA GLN A 149 -21.66 -4.50 -3.16
C GLN A 149 -21.54 -5.10 -4.55
N ASP A 150 -21.91 -6.37 -4.72
CA ASP A 150 -21.84 -7.08 -6.00
C ASP A 150 -20.48 -6.94 -6.71
N GLN A 151 -19.38 -7.16 -5.97
CA GLN A 151 -18.00 -7.02 -6.45
C GLN A 151 -17.65 -5.60 -6.92
N ARG A 152 -18.38 -4.59 -6.45
CA ARG A 152 -18.18 -3.20 -6.84
C ARG A 152 -18.13 -2.28 -5.64
N ILE A 153 -17.26 -1.29 -5.70
CA ILE A 153 -17.32 -0.11 -4.84
C ILE A 153 -17.57 1.10 -5.75
N GLN A 154 -18.49 1.97 -5.33
CA GLN A 154 -18.73 3.23 -6.01
C GLN A 154 -18.38 4.40 -5.10
N ILE A 155 -17.57 5.31 -5.64
CA ILE A 155 -17.09 6.51 -4.98
C ILE A 155 -17.59 7.71 -5.79
N LEU A 156 -18.03 8.74 -5.09
CA LEU A 156 -18.38 10.02 -5.69
C LEU A 156 -17.26 11.02 -5.41
N LEU A 157 -16.65 11.54 -6.48
CA LEU A 157 -15.58 12.55 -6.39
C LEU A 157 -16.01 13.83 -7.10
N HIS A 158 -15.44 14.95 -6.69
CA HIS A 158 -15.50 16.17 -7.49
C HIS A 158 -14.48 16.09 -8.63
N HIS A 159 -14.75 16.76 -9.76
CA HIS A 159 -13.84 16.74 -10.91
C HIS A 159 -12.45 17.30 -10.62
N ASP A 160 -12.35 18.17 -9.61
CA ASP A 160 -11.08 18.74 -9.13
C ASP A 160 -10.38 17.89 -8.05
N ASP A 161 -10.96 16.75 -7.64
CA ASP A 161 -10.34 15.88 -6.64
C ASP A 161 -9.02 15.30 -7.21
N PRO A 162 -7.86 15.54 -6.57
CA PRO A 162 -6.58 15.04 -7.06
C PRO A 162 -6.51 13.53 -7.25
N MET A 163 -7.30 12.76 -6.48
CA MET A 163 -7.42 11.30 -6.65
C MET A 163 -7.93 10.94 -8.04
N LEU A 164 -8.78 11.77 -8.65
CA LEU A 164 -9.28 11.52 -9.99
C LEU A 164 -8.17 11.59 -11.04
N LYS A 165 -7.21 12.50 -10.87
CA LYS A 165 -6.03 12.57 -11.74
C LYS A 165 -5.18 11.31 -11.61
N ASP A 166 -4.94 10.88 -10.37
CA ASP A 166 -4.16 9.67 -10.10
C ASP A 166 -4.82 8.42 -10.72
N LEU A 167 -6.15 8.29 -10.61
CA LEU A 167 -6.88 7.16 -11.18
C LEU A 167 -6.84 7.09 -12.72
N LYS A 168 -6.78 8.25 -13.39
CA LYS A 168 -6.66 8.35 -14.85
C LYS A 168 -5.24 8.13 -15.35
N ASP A 169 -4.24 8.31 -14.49
CA ASP A 169 -2.84 8.19 -14.85
C ASP A 169 -2.41 6.70 -14.80
N PRO A 170 -2.01 6.10 -15.94
CA PRO A 170 -1.59 4.69 -15.96
C PRO A 170 -0.30 4.45 -15.17
N GLU A 171 0.51 5.49 -14.92
CA GLU A 171 1.72 5.41 -14.10
C GLU A 171 1.43 5.40 -12.59
N THR A 172 0.17 5.56 -12.19
CA THR A 172 -0.23 5.48 -10.78
C THR A 172 -0.33 4.03 -10.33
N GLU A 173 0.25 3.68 -9.19
CA GLU A 173 -0.04 2.43 -8.50
C GLU A 173 -1.26 2.57 -7.60
N LEU A 174 -2.14 1.57 -7.58
CA LEU A 174 -3.34 1.57 -6.75
C LEU A 174 -3.32 0.37 -5.80
N TYR A 175 -3.62 0.64 -4.53
CA TYR A 175 -3.71 -0.38 -3.49
C TYR A 175 -5.08 -0.27 -2.83
N ILE A 176 -5.76 -1.41 -2.68
CA ILE A 176 -6.96 -1.55 -1.85
C ILE A 176 -6.51 -2.24 -0.57
N LYS A 177 -6.83 -1.65 0.58
CA LYS A 177 -6.59 -2.23 1.90
C LYS A 177 -7.90 -2.57 2.56
#